data_AF-A0A7S0VZE9-F1
#
_entry.id   AF-A0A7S0VZE9-F1
#
_cell.length_a   1.000
_cell.length_b   1.000
_cell.length_c   1.000
_cell.angle_alpha   90.00
_cell.angle_beta   90.00
_cell.angle_gamma   90.00
#
_symmetry.space_group_name_H-M   'P 1'
#
loop_
_entity.id
_entity.type
_entity.pdbx_description
1 polymer ?
#
loop_
_entity_poly.entity_id
_entity_poly.type
_entity_poly.pdbx_seq_one_letter_code
_entity_poly.pdbx_strand_id
1 'polypeptide(L)'
;TRSDDGSRMFVDGKLQANNPGLHGPRTRCSKAMLSSGLHNMRVEFFENGGGAMIRVTYSGPDTGGKFKLMPSASSCKSMDLKELGAVEAAKKKRRAGPPGFCAKFYENPLGGHGIGRMPELWRLSPQKAVIVPKVRQLSTSDFKRITGLADFGRTAVSYDGTLEVLTPGEYTVCTRS
;
A
#
# COMPACT_ATOMS: atom_id res chain seq x y z
N THR A 1 -4.00 -20.40 15.21
CA THR A 1 -3.07 -19.26 15.43
C THR A 1 -2.02 -19.26 14.34
N ARG A 2 -2.16 -18.37 13.34
CA ARG A 2 -1.15 -17.94 12.34
C ARG A 2 -1.90 -17.24 11.20
N SER A 3 -1.89 -15.91 11.17
CA SER A 3 -1.63 -15.14 9.95
C SER A 3 -1.70 -13.66 10.30
N ASP A 4 -0.58 -12.99 10.18
CA ASP A 4 -0.44 -11.56 10.00
C ASP A 4 0.69 -11.44 8.99
N ASP A 5 0.33 -11.01 7.80
CA ASP A 5 0.93 -11.47 6.56
C ASP A 5 2.10 -10.63 6.06
N GLY A 6 2.72 -11.11 4.99
CA GLY A 6 3.95 -10.53 4.53
C GLY A 6 3.78 -9.12 3.95
N SER A 7 4.76 -8.26 4.19
CA SER A 7 4.84 -6.92 3.60
C SER A 7 6.22 -6.58 3.04
N ARG A 8 6.24 -5.71 2.02
CA ARG A 8 7.45 -5.04 1.54
C ARG A 8 7.19 -3.55 1.48
N MET A 9 8.19 -2.73 1.80
CA MET A 9 8.12 -1.28 1.66
C MET A 9 9.33 -0.77 0.92
N PHE A 10 9.11 0.08 -0.07
CA PHE A 10 10.12 0.71 -0.88
C PHE A 10 10.00 2.24 -0.79
N VAL A 11 11.17 2.89 -0.74
CA VAL A 11 11.32 4.34 -0.86
C VAL A 11 12.24 4.60 -2.04
N ASP A 12 11.77 5.33 -3.04
CA ASP A 12 12.48 5.58 -4.31
C ASP A 12 13.01 4.29 -4.97
N GLY A 13 12.19 3.24 -4.93
CA GLY A 13 12.53 1.92 -5.46
C GLY A 13 13.50 1.10 -4.62
N LYS A 14 14.06 1.66 -3.54
CA LYS A 14 14.95 0.92 -2.61
C LYS A 14 14.12 0.21 -1.55
N LEU A 15 14.34 -1.08 -1.36
CA LEU A 15 13.68 -1.88 -0.34
C LEU A 15 14.12 -1.42 1.06
N GLN A 16 13.17 -1.01 1.88
CA GLN A 16 13.37 -0.49 3.23
C GLN A 16 12.89 -1.46 4.30
N ALA A 17 11.67 -2.00 4.17
CA ALA A 17 11.17 -3.03 5.07
C ALA A 17 10.84 -4.28 4.28
N ASN A 18 11.31 -5.44 4.75
CA ASN A 18 11.07 -6.72 4.10
C ASN A 18 10.60 -7.74 5.13
N ASN A 19 9.37 -8.21 4.97
CA ASN A 19 8.74 -9.18 5.85
C ASN A 19 7.93 -10.15 4.98
N PRO A 20 8.53 -11.01 4.14
CA PRO A 20 7.85 -11.54 2.96
C PRO A 20 6.99 -12.80 3.18
N GLY A 21 6.93 -13.34 4.39
CA GLY A 21 6.25 -14.61 4.71
C GLY A 21 5.22 -14.49 5.82
N LEU A 22 4.58 -15.60 6.20
CA LEU A 22 3.57 -15.63 7.25
C LEU A 22 4.18 -15.34 8.64
N HIS A 23 3.62 -14.39 9.39
CA HIS A 23 4.02 -14.13 10.78
C HIS A 23 2.82 -13.76 11.67
N GLY A 24 3.10 -13.36 12.91
CA GLY A 24 2.14 -12.67 13.79
C GLY A 24 2.29 -11.14 13.65
N PRO A 25 1.53 -10.26 14.33
CA PRO A 25 1.57 -8.83 14.05
C PRO A 25 2.91 -8.27 14.53
N ARG A 26 3.71 -7.72 13.61
CA ARG A 26 5.08 -7.27 13.85
C ARG A 26 5.33 -5.95 13.16
N THR A 27 6.16 -5.12 13.78
CA THR A 27 6.61 -3.87 13.18
C THR A 27 8.01 -4.04 12.61
N ARG A 28 8.21 -3.59 11.37
CA ARG A 28 9.50 -3.48 10.71
C ARG A 28 9.72 -2.04 10.31
N CYS A 29 10.87 -1.51 10.68
CA CYS A 29 11.24 -0.14 10.41
C CYS A 29 12.60 -0.10 9.71
N SER A 30 12.80 0.94 8.90
CA SER A 30 14.11 1.29 8.35
C SER A 30 14.29 2.79 8.38
N LYS A 31 15.56 3.21 8.39
CA LYS A 31 15.96 4.61 8.28
C LYS A 31 16.29 4.92 6.82
N ALA A 32 15.81 6.06 6.34
CA ALA A 32 16.12 6.57 5.01
C ALA A 32 16.51 8.04 5.12
N MET A 33 17.61 8.42 4.46
CA MET A 33 17.97 9.82 4.28
C MET A 33 17.15 10.37 3.11
N LEU A 34 16.30 11.35 3.38
CA LEU A 34 15.41 11.97 2.40
C LEU A 34 15.77 13.45 2.20
N SER A 35 15.79 13.88 0.94
CA SER A 35 15.92 15.28 0.56
C SER A 35 14.56 15.99 0.64
N SER A 36 14.53 17.32 0.59
CA SER A 36 13.26 18.02 0.38
C SER A 36 12.70 17.67 -1.01
N GLY A 37 11.39 17.43 -1.10
CA GLY A 37 10.69 17.09 -2.34
C GLY A 37 9.80 15.85 -2.23
N LEU A 38 9.37 15.33 -3.38
CA LEU A 38 8.52 14.15 -3.48
C LEU A 38 9.35 12.88 -3.57
N HIS A 39 9.07 11.94 -2.66
CA HIS A 39 9.68 10.61 -2.64
C HIS A 39 8.65 9.54 -3.00
N ASN A 40 9.01 8.62 -3.89
CA ASN A 40 8.12 7.54 -4.30
C ASN A 40 8.00 6.49 -3.20
N MET A 41 6.77 6.15 -2.85
CA MET A 41 6.45 5.16 -1.83
C MET A 41 5.72 4.00 -2.47
N ARG A 42 6.20 2.78 -2.22
CA ARG A 42 5.45 1.56 -2.54
C ARG A 42 5.39 0.66 -1.34
N VAL A 43 4.19 0.23 -0.98
CA VAL A 43 3.99 -0.78 0.08
C VAL A 43 3.22 -1.94 -0.52
N GLU A 44 3.75 -3.13 -0.40
CA GLU A 44 3.09 -4.36 -0.82
C GLU A 44 2.73 -5.17 0.42
N PHE A 45 1.55 -5.78 0.39
CA PHE A 45 1.00 -6.58 1.47
C PHE A 45 0.18 -7.72 0.85
N PHE A 46 0.15 -8.89 1.47
CA PHE A 46 -0.87 -9.91 1.16
C PHE A 46 -1.61 -10.26 2.43
N GLU A 47 -2.77 -10.93 2.35
CA GLU A 47 -3.38 -11.59 3.50
C GLU A 47 -3.69 -13.04 3.19
N ASN A 48 -3.59 -13.91 4.20
CA ASN A 48 -3.79 -15.35 4.09
C ASN A 48 -4.74 -15.88 5.19
N GLY A 49 -5.81 -15.13 5.47
CA GLY A 49 -6.90 -15.45 6.39
C GLY A 49 -6.76 -14.93 7.82
N GLY A 50 -7.86 -14.91 8.57
CA GLY A 50 -7.89 -14.59 10.01
C GLY A 50 -8.00 -13.11 10.37
N GLY A 51 -7.53 -12.19 9.52
CA GLY A 51 -7.70 -10.74 9.72
C GLY A 51 -6.59 -9.88 9.13
N ALA A 52 -6.99 -8.93 8.27
CA ALA A 52 -6.11 -7.92 7.68
C ALA A 52 -5.43 -7.01 8.71
N MET A 53 -4.10 -6.99 8.75
CA MET A 53 -3.37 -5.92 9.44
C MET A 53 -2.25 -5.38 8.56
N ILE A 54 -2.43 -4.15 8.05
CA ILE A 54 -1.34 -3.36 7.49
C ILE A 54 -1.46 -1.92 7.97
N ARG A 55 -0.36 -1.37 8.49
CA ARG A 55 -0.27 0.04 8.86
C ARG A 55 1.09 0.59 8.44
N VAL A 56 1.09 1.75 7.80
CA VAL A 56 2.32 2.43 7.36
C VAL A 56 2.50 3.72 8.15
N THR A 57 3.63 3.84 8.82
CA THR A 57 3.97 5.02 9.62
C THR A 57 5.34 5.56 9.28
N TYR A 58 5.56 6.83 9.59
CA TYR A 58 6.84 7.50 9.44
C TYR A 58 7.11 8.46 10.61
N SER A 59 8.39 8.71 10.87
CA SER A 59 8.87 9.68 11.85
C SER A 59 10.13 10.37 11.31
N GLY A 60 10.28 11.66 11.54
CA GLY A 60 11.45 12.43 11.10
C GLY A 60 11.27 13.93 11.37
N PRO A 61 12.10 14.78 10.75
CA PRO A 61 12.03 16.24 10.87
C PRO A 61 10.60 16.80 10.71
N ASP A 62 9.88 16.43 9.65
CA ASP A 62 8.52 16.96 9.39
C ASP A 62 7.46 16.50 10.41
N THR A 63 7.76 15.47 11.20
CA THR A 63 6.86 14.99 12.24
C THR A 63 7.27 15.43 13.64
N GLY A 64 8.37 16.17 13.77
CA GLY A 64 8.99 16.48 15.06
C GLY A 64 9.44 15.22 15.81
N GLY A 65 9.89 14.20 15.08
CA GLY A 65 10.33 12.93 15.65
C GLY A 65 9.20 12.02 16.18
N LYS A 66 7.93 12.36 15.93
CA LYS A 66 6.78 11.53 16.34
C LYS A 66 6.31 10.63 15.21
N PHE A 67 6.00 9.37 15.51
CA PHE A 67 5.39 8.48 14.53
C PHE A 67 3.98 8.94 14.14
N LYS A 68 3.75 9.14 12.85
CA LYS A 68 2.45 9.48 12.26
C LYS A 68 2.09 8.47 11.17
N LEU A 69 0.79 8.32 10.89
CA LEU A 69 0.36 7.61 9.67
C LEU A 69 0.90 8.35 8.45
N MET A 70 1.51 7.61 7.54
CA MET A 70 2.07 8.17 6.32
C MET A 70 0.93 8.68 5.41
N PRO A 71 0.91 9.98 5.04
CA PRO A 71 0.04 10.48 3.98
C PRO A 71 0.62 10.11 2.61
N SER A 72 -0.16 10.29 1.55
CA SER A 72 0.36 10.35 0.19
C SER A 72 -0.06 11.67 -0.45
N ALA A 73 0.90 12.39 -1.05
CA ALA A 73 0.68 13.66 -1.73
C ALA A 73 0.17 13.47 -3.17
N SER A 74 0.45 12.32 -3.78
CA SER A 74 -0.07 11.96 -5.10
C SER A 74 -1.53 11.54 -5.05
N SER A 75 -2.22 11.57 -6.19
CA SER A 75 -3.47 10.84 -6.40
C SER A 75 -3.35 9.97 -7.64
N CYS A 76 -4.08 8.85 -7.71
CA CYS A 76 -4.13 8.07 -8.95
C CYS A 76 -4.66 8.99 -10.05
N LYS A 77 -3.91 9.16 -11.15
CA LYS A 77 -4.55 9.65 -12.38
C LYS A 77 -5.61 8.62 -12.76
N SER A 78 -6.75 9.06 -13.26
CA SER A 78 -7.82 8.18 -13.77
C SER A 78 -7.41 7.32 -14.98
N MET A 79 -6.11 7.17 -15.29
CA MET A 79 -5.59 6.25 -16.30
C MET A 79 -5.48 4.84 -15.71
N ASP A 80 -4.88 4.69 -14.52
CA ASP A 80 -4.79 3.41 -13.81
C ASP A 80 -6.17 2.79 -13.52
N LEU A 81 -7.22 3.60 -13.35
CA LEU A 81 -8.59 3.13 -13.12
C LEU A 81 -9.36 2.80 -14.41
N LYS A 82 -8.98 3.37 -15.56
CA LYS A 82 -9.62 3.09 -16.86
C LYS A 82 -9.12 1.78 -17.47
N GLU A 83 -7.86 1.43 -17.24
CA GLU A 83 -7.28 0.15 -17.68
C GLU A 83 -7.81 -1.05 -16.87
N LEU A 84 -8.38 -0.80 -15.68
CA LEU A 84 -8.95 -1.82 -14.79
C LEU A 84 -10.46 -2.06 -14.97
N GLY A 85 -11.06 -1.48 -16.03
CA GLY A 85 -12.39 -1.85 -16.52
C GLY A 85 -13.46 -0.76 -16.47
N ALA A 86 -13.64 -0.04 -17.59
CA ALA A 86 -14.93 0.32 -18.20
C ALA A 86 -14.71 1.30 -19.37
N VAL A 87 -14.98 0.86 -20.60
CA VAL A 87 -15.30 1.79 -21.70
C VAL A 87 -16.76 2.22 -21.50
N GLU A 88 -16.98 3.42 -20.97
CA GLU A 88 -17.84 4.46 -21.56
C GLU A 88 -18.01 5.68 -20.63
N ALA A 89 -18.26 6.82 -21.28
CA ALA A 89 -18.63 8.13 -20.75
C ALA A 89 -17.55 9.07 -20.18
N ALA A 90 -17.65 10.31 -20.68
CA ALA A 90 -17.08 11.57 -20.21
C ALA A 90 -15.61 11.90 -20.56
N LYS A 91 -15.46 12.50 -21.75
CA LYS A 91 -14.56 13.66 -21.97
C LYS A 91 -14.91 14.77 -20.95
N LYS A 92 -14.25 14.81 -19.79
CA LYS A 92 -14.24 15.99 -18.91
C LYS A 92 -12.85 16.14 -18.30
N LYS A 93 -12.29 17.36 -18.32
CA LYS A 93 -10.95 17.71 -17.83
C LYS A 93 -10.64 16.98 -16.52
N ARG A 94 -9.64 16.09 -16.56
CA ARG A 94 -9.26 15.16 -15.48
C ARG A 94 -8.69 15.96 -14.30
N ARG A 95 -9.52 16.31 -13.32
CA ARG A 95 -9.03 16.79 -12.03
C ARG A 95 -8.38 15.61 -11.32
N ALA A 96 -7.16 15.80 -10.82
CA ALA A 96 -6.51 14.84 -9.93
C ALA A 96 -7.48 14.50 -8.78
N GLY A 97 -7.63 13.22 -8.43
CA GLY A 97 -8.43 12.82 -7.28
C GLY A 97 -7.86 13.41 -5.97
N PRO A 98 -8.58 13.30 -4.84
CA PRO A 98 -8.01 13.69 -3.55
C PRO A 98 -6.68 12.94 -3.30
N PRO A 99 -5.71 13.57 -2.62
CA PRO A 99 -4.41 12.96 -2.35
C PRO A 99 -4.57 11.66 -1.53
N GLY A 100 -3.80 10.64 -1.91
CA GLY A 100 -3.84 9.32 -1.31
C GLY A 100 -2.97 8.29 -2.04
N PHE A 101 -2.83 7.12 -1.44
CA PHE A 101 -2.20 5.97 -2.06
C PHE A 101 -3.14 5.35 -3.08
N CYS A 102 -2.59 4.98 -4.22
CA CYS A 102 -3.22 4.11 -5.19
C CYS A 102 -3.11 2.66 -4.70
N ALA A 103 -4.16 2.15 -4.08
CA ALA A 103 -4.23 0.76 -3.65
C ALA A 103 -4.71 -0.10 -4.82
N LYS A 104 -3.84 -0.96 -5.34
CA LYS A 104 -4.07 -1.91 -6.44
C LYS A 104 -4.20 -3.31 -5.85
N PHE A 105 -5.29 -4.00 -6.13
CA PHE A 105 -5.62 -5.31 -5.56
C PHE A 105 -5.42 -6.40 -6.59
N TYR A 106 -4.85 -7.52 -6.11
CA TYR A 106 -4.49 -8.70 -6.88
C TYR A 106 -5.15 -9.90 -6.20
N GLU A 107 -6.25 -10.37 -6.76
CA GLU A 107 -6.98 -11.53 -6.27
C GLU A 107 -6.33 -12.82 -6.77
N ASN A 108 -6.11 -13.76 -5.85
CA ASN A 108 -5.46 -15.05 -6.05
C ASN A 108 -4.24 -15.02 -6.99
N PRO A 109 -3.23 -14.17 -6.70
CA PRO A 109 -2.11 -13.92 -7.62
C PRO A 109 -1.22 -15.14 -7.87
N LEU A 110 -1.36 -16.20 -7.07
CA LEU A 110 -0.58 -17.44 -7.18
C LEU A 110 -1.43 -18.66 -7.56
N GLY A 111 -2.75 -18.51 -7.80
CA GLY A 111 -3.63 -19.58 -8.27
C GLY A 111 -3.91 -20.72 -7.26
N GLY A 112 -3.44 -20.61 -6.01
CA GLY A 112 -3.52 -21.66 -5.00
C GLY A 112 -4.55 -21.40 -3.88
N HIS A 113 -4.55 -22.26 -2.85
CA HIS A 113 -5.47 -22.14 -1.72
C HIS A 113 -5.19 -20.94 -0.80
N GLY A 114 -4.02 -20.30 -0.93
CA GLY A 114 -3.58 -19.18 -0.11
C GLY A 114 -2.26 -18.57 -0.63
N ILE A 115 -1.87 -17.44 -0.05
CA ILE A 115 -0.59 -16.76 -0.37
C ILE A 115 0.39 -17.08 0.76
N GLY A 116 1.40 -17.91 0.49
CA GLY A 116 2.42 -18.26 1.49
C GLY A 116 3.64 -17.32 1.52
N ARG A 117 3.80 -16.49 0.47
CA ARG A 117 4.90 -15.53 0.31
C ARG A 117 4.48 -14.39 -0.60
N MET A 118 5.15 -13.25 -0.46
CA MET A 118 4.89 -12.07 -1.30
C MET A 118 5.10 -12.38 -2.80
N PRO A 119 4.08 -12.21 -3.66
CA PRO A 119 4.22 -12.32 -5.11
C PRO A 119 4.97 -11.12 -5.71
N GLU A 120 5.52 -11.29 -6.92
CA GLU A 120 6.11 -10.20 -7.70
C GLU A 120 4.99 -9.38 -8.39
N LEU A 121 4.30 -8.53 -7.62
CA LEU A 121 3.10 -7.80 -8.06
C LEU A 121 3.30 -6.95 -9.31
N TRP A 122 4.51 -6.43 -9.53
CA TRP A 122 4.86 -5.66 -10.72
C TRP A 122 4.79 -6.46 -12.03
N ARG A 123 4.71 -7.80 -11.95
CA ARG A 123 4.50 -8.69 -13.11
C ARG A 123 3.03 -9.06 -13.36
N LEU A 124 2.14 -8.61 -12.48
CA LEU A 124 0.72 -8.96 -12.51
C LEU A 124 -0.14 -7.75 -12.87
N SER A 125 -1.34 -8.03 -13.38
CA SER A 125 -2.36 -7.01 -13.57
C SER A 125 -3.28 -6.99 -12.35
N PRO A 126 -3.53 -5.83 -11.73
CA PRO A 126 -4.53 -5.75 -10.68
C PRO A 126 -5.93 -5.97 -11.28
N GLN A 127 -6.89 -6.39 -10.45
CA GLN A 127 -8.31 -6.45 -10.83
C GLN A 127 -9.07 -5.20 -10.38
N LYS A 128 -8.53 -4.47 -9.39
CA LYS A 128 -9.17 -3.29 -8.81
C LYS A 128 -8.12 -2.29 -8.38
N ALA A 129 -8.42 -1.00 -8.49
CA ALA A 129 -7.70 0.03 -7.77
C ALA A 129 -8.65 1.03 -7.09
N VAL A 130 -8.24 1.56 -5.94
CA VAL A 130 -8.95 2.62 -5.22
C VAL A 130 -7.94 3.60 -4.61
N ILE A 131 -8.38 4.84 -4.37
CA ILE A 131 -7.56 5.83 -3.64
C ILE A 131 -7.84 5.69 -2.15
N VAL A 132 -6.78 5.49 -1.35
CA VAL A 132 -6.86 5.52 0.12
C VAL A 132 -5.96 6.62 0.67
N PRO A 133 -6.46 7.59 1.46
CA PRO A 133 -5.62 8.69 1.94
C PRO A 133 -4.39 8.25 2.75
N LYS A 134 -4.54 7.14 3.50
CA LYS A 134 -3.53 6.57 4.39
C LYS A 134 -3.65 5.04 4.40
N VAL A 135 -2.54 4.34 4.53
CA VAL A 135 -2.53 2.87 4.70
C VAL A 135 -2.72 2.54 6.18
N ARG A 136 -3.93 2.08 6.52
CA ARG A 136 -4.34 1.68 7.86
C ARG A 136 -5.01 0.31 7.83
N GLN A 137 -5.05 -0.32 8.98
CA GLN A 137 -5.79 -1.55 9.20
C GLN A 137 -7.27 -1.36 8.80
N LEU A 138 -7.78 -2.30 8.02
CA LEU A 138 -9.18 -2.37 7.62
C LEU A 138 -9.76 -3.66 8.22
N SER A 139 -11.00 -3.61 8.71
CA SER A 139 -11.71 -4.85 9.00
C SER A 139 -12.04 -5.59 7.69
N THR A 140 -12.33 -6.89 7.74
CA THR A 140 -12.81 -7.66 6.58
C THR A 140 -14.05 -6.99 5.95
N SER A 141 -14.95 -6.47 6.78
CA SER A 141 -16.14 -5.73 6.34
C SER A 141 -15.79 -4.41 5.64
N ASP A 142 -14.82 -3.66 6.16
CA ASP A 142 -14.32 -2.44 5.51
C ASP A 142 -13.66 -2.77 4.17
N PHE A 143 -12.86 -3.83 4.13
CA PHE A 143 -12.23 -4.28 2.90
C PHE A 143 -13.27 -4.61 1.84
N LYS A 144 -14.24 -5.49 2.13
CA LYS A 144 -15.29 -5.87 1.19
C LYS A 144 -16.08 -4.65 0.70
N ARG A 145 -16.39 -3.70 1.61
CA ARG A 145 -17.11 -2.46 1.26
C ARG A 145 -16.28 -1.55 0.34
N ILE A 146 -14.97 -1.45 0.56
CA ILE A 146 -14.08 -0.56 -0.20
C ILE A 146 -13.71 -1.17 -1.57
N THR A 147 -13.46 -2.47 -1.63
CA THR A 147 -12.90 -3.13 -2.82
C THR A 147 -13.94 -3.85 -3.66
N GLY A 148 -15.00 -4.37 -3.03
CA GLY A 148 -15.96 -5.29 -3.64
C GLY A 148 -15.43 -6.72 -3.85
N LEU A 149 -14.21 -7.02 -3.40
CA LEU A 149 -13.60 -8.34 -3.55
C LEU A 149 -14.16 -9.32 -2.52
N ALA A 150 -14.29 -10.59 -2.94
CA ALA A 150 -14.97 -11.62 -2.16
C ALA A 150 -14.09 -12.22 -1.04
N ASP A 151 -12.77 -12.32 -1.26
CA ASP A 151 -11.84 -13.03 -0.37
C ASP A 151 -10.56 -12.22 -0.09
N PHE A 152 -10.43 -11.72 1.15
CA PHE A 152 -9.22 -11.04 1.59
C PHE A 152 -8.04 -12.02 1.76
N GLY A 153 -8.32 -13.29 2.09
CA GLY A 153 -7.37 -14.40 2.34
C GLY A 153 -6.59 -14.87 1.14
N ARG A 154 -6.87 -14.31 -0.03
CA ARG A 154 -6.12 -14.56 -1.26
C ARG A 154 -5.82 -13.27 -1.98
N THR A 155 -5.88 -12.13 -1.30
CA THR A 155 -5.64 -10.84 -1.92
C THR A 155 -4.26 -10.33 -1.55
N ALA A 156 -3.49 -9.94 -2.56
CA ALA A 156 -2.34 -9.06 -2.40
C ALA A 156 -2.70 -7.63 -2.82
N VAL A 157 -2.01 -6.66 -2.25
CA VAL A 157 -2.25 -5.23 -2.45
C VAL A 157 -0.92 -4.52 -2.63
N SER A 158 -0.83 -3.66 -3.64
CA SER A 158 0.22 -2.64 -3.76
C SER A 158 -0.38 -1.27 -3.48
N TYR A 159 0.22 -0.51 -2.56
CA TYR A 159 -0.07 0.88 -2.28
C TYR A 159 1.03 1.73 -2.90
N ASP A 160 0.76 2.35 -4.04
CA ASP A 160 1.67 3.28 -4.70
C ASP A 160 1.31 4.72 -4.33
N GLY A 161 2.27 5.52 -3.89
CA GLY A 161 2.04 6.91 -3.51
C GLY A 161 3.31 7.73 -3.46
N THR A 162 3.22 8.94 -2.94
CA THR A 162 4.38 9.81 -2.74
C THR A 162 4.35 10.44 -1.36
N LEU A 163 5.49 10.44 -0.68
CA LEU A 163 5.68 11.21 0.54
C LEU A 163 6.31 12.55 0.17
N GLU A 164 5.67 13.65 0.52
CA GLU A 164 6.28 14.97 0.44
C GLU A 164 7.12 15.19 1.70
N VAL A 165 8.41 15.44 1.50
CA VAL A 165 9.37 15.79 2.54
C VAL A 165 9.64 17.29 2.44
N LEU A 166 9.31 18.03 3.49
CA LEU A 166 9.54 19.47 3.53
C LEU A 166 10.94 19.75 4.06
N THR A 167 11.33 19.05 5.13
CA THR A 167 12.61 19.22 5.82
C THR A 167 13.52 18.03 5.56
N PRO A 168 14.67 18.19 4.88
CA PRO A 168 15.57 17.07 4.62
C PRO A 168 16.12 16.47 5.92
N GLY A 169 16.41 15.17 5.91
CA GLY A 169 17.02 14.50 7.06
C GLY A 169 16.78 13.00 7.10
N GLU A 170 17.08 12.39 8.25
CA GLU A 170 16.80 10.97 8.49
C GLU A 170 15.33 10.77 8.87
N TYR A 171 14.65 9.90 8.12
CA TYR A 171 13.30 9.46 8.40
C TYR A 171 13.28 7.98 8.76
N THR A 172 12.57 7.62 9.81
CA THR A 172 12.22 6.22 10.09
C THR A 172 10.87 5.91 9.47
N VAL A 173 10.82 4.95 8.55
CA VAL A 173 9.59 4.44 7.93
C VAL A 173 9.31 3.03 8.41
N CYS A 174 8.05 2.70 8.69
CA CYS A 174 7.68 1.40 9.22
C CYS A 174 6.42 0.82 8.57
N THR A 175 6.41 -0.51 8.44
CA THR A 175 5.20 -1.29 8.26
C THR A 175 4.89 -2.06 9.55
N ARG A 176 3.61 -2.16 9.89
CA ARG A 176 3.11 -3.14 10.86
C ARG A 176 2.18 -4.06 10.11
N SER A 177 2.59 -5.32 9.97
CA SER A 177 1.79 -6.37 9.37
C SER A 177 1.87 -7.66 10.16
#